data_AF-A0AAW1UR65-F1
#
_entry.id   AF-A0AAW1UR65-F1
#
_cell.length_a   1.000
_cell.length_b   1.000
_cell.length_c   1.000
_cell.angle_alpha   90.00
_cell.angle_beta   90.00
_cell.angle_gamma   90.00
#
_symmetry.space_group_name_H-M   'P 1'
#
loop_
_entity.id
_entity.type
_entity.pdbx_description
1 polymer ?
#
loop_
_entity_poly.entity_id
_entity_poly.type
_entity_poly.pdbx_seq_one_letter_code
_entity_poly.pdbx_strand_id
1 'polypeptide(L)'
;MQEQNNHIAEGNDTWIFPLVQLGQFGIEQDAQITEKLFRAAPKHSKLNIATGYFNLTEDYMNTLIHKSQAECNILMAHPKANGFLGAKGLAGEIPYAYCVIAQKFRRKCEKFQQQNRIRISEYLREGWTYHGKGLWYYPPNSKYPCLTLIGSPNFGQRSVKKDLETQLAIVTDNMELRKKLHMECENLYKFGLKMETFREGPKWVHGFVYLFKNYF
;
A
#
# COMPACT_ATOMS: atom_id res chain seq x y z
N MET A 1 0.74 36.38 -4.72
CA MET A 1 0.49 36.33 -3.26
C MET A 1 1.25 35.12 -2.74
N GLN A 2 2.40 35.34 -2.09
CA GLN A 2 3.15 34.28 -1.42
C GLN A 2 2.49 34.06 -0.06
N GLU A 3 1.67 33.03 0.09
CA GLU A 3 1.35 32.52 1.42
C GLU A 3 2.64 31.91 1.98
N GLN A 4 3.32 32.64 2.85
CA GLN A 4 4.36 32.07 3.70
C GLN A 4 3.70 30.97 4.54
N ASN A 5 4.16 29.72 4.36
CA ASN A 5 3.79 28.59 5.20
C ASN A 5 4.28 28.85 6.65
N ASN A 6 3.48 29.57 7.44
CA ASN A 6 3.71 29.86 8.86
C ASN A 6 3.72 28.60 9.76
N HIS A 7 3.69 27.40 9.19
CA HIS A 7 3.61 26.12 9.90
C HIS A 7 4.98 25.49 10.22
N ILE A 8 6.07 26.05 9.69
CA ILE A 8 7.44 25.67 10.08
C ILE A 8 7.87 26.64 11.17
N ALA A 9 7.36 26.44 12.40
CA ALA A 9 7.94 27.11 13.56
C ALA A 9 9.35 26.56 13.78
N GLU A 10 10.33 27.46 14.00
CA GLU A 10 11.69 27.07 14.35
C GLU A 10 11.67 26.14 15.57
N GLY A 11 12.28 24.95 15.44
CA GLY A 11 12.39 23.96 16.51
C GLY A 11 11.42 22.77 16.42
N ASN A 12 10.43 22.78 15.53
CA ASN A 12 9.62 21.59 15.27
C ASN A 12 10.40 20.61 14.38
N ASP A 13 10.43 19.33 14.76
CA ASP A 13 11.13 18.25 14.04
C ASP A 13 10.18 17.20 13.44
N THR A 14 8.87 17.38 13.62
CA THR A 14 7.82 16.45 13.22
C THR A 14 6.54 17.19 12.84
N TRP A 15 5.97 16.85 11.68
CA TRP A 15 4.74 17.42 11.15
C TRP A 15 3.75 16.29 10.85
N ILE A 16 2.48 16.50 11.22
CA ILE A 16 1.40 15.55 11.01
C ILE A 16 0.32 16.23 10.19
N PHE A 17 -0.01 15.66 9.03
CA PHE A 17 -1.05 16.16 8.14
C PHE A 17 -2.19 15.15 8.09
N PRO A 18 -3.40 15.49 8.57
CA PRO A 18 -4.57 14.66 8.38
C PRO A 18 -5.02 14.71 6.92
N LEU A 19 -5.27 13.53 6.36
CA LEU A 19 -5.75 13.32 5.01
C LEU A 19 -7.11 12.62 5.08
N VAL A 20 -8.05 13.09 4.25
CA VAL A 20 -9.40 12.51 4.16
C VAL A 20 -9.66 12.01 2.75
N GLN A 21 -10.32 10.85 2.65
CA GLN A 21 -10.86 10.32 1.40
C GLN A 21 -12.37 10.15 1.54
N LEU A 22 -13.12 10.73 0.61
CA LEU A 22 -14.54 10.49 0.42
C LEU A 22 -14.88 10.70 -1.06
N GLY A 23 -14.49 9.73 -1.89
CA GLY A 23 -14.54 9.86 -3.35
C GLY A 23 -15.95 10.08 -3.91
N GLN A 24 -17.00 9.56 -3.25
CA GLN A 24 -18.39 9.79 -3.65
C GLN A 24 -18.81 11.26 -3.58
N PHE A 25 -18.12 12.06 -2.76
CA PHE A 25 -18.36 13.49 -2.59
C PHE A 25 -17.26 14.35 -3.24
N GLY A 26 -16.38 13.74 -4.05
CA GLY A 26 -15.28 14.43 -4.73
C GLY A 26 -14.12 14.82 -3.81
N ILE A 27 -14.09 14.34 -2.56
CA ILE A 27 -12.98 14.58 -1.63
C ILE A 27 -11.94 13.48 -1.87
N GLU A 28 -10.84 13.83 -2.54
CA GLU A 28 -9.82 12.87 -2.97
C GLU A 28 -8.40 13.21 -2.46
N GLN A 29 -8.30 13.97 -1.37
CA GLN A 29 -7.03 14.48 -0.85
C GLN A 29 -6.04 13.35 -0.54
N ASP A 30 -6.50 12.33 0.19
CA ASP A 30 -5.68 11.16 0.52
C ASP A 30 -5.14 10.47 -0.73
N ALA A 31 -6.03 10.22 -1.69
CA ALA A 31 -5.66 9.51 -2.90
C ALA A 31 -4.67 10.30 -3.77
N GLN A 32 -4.89 11.60 -3.90
CA GLN A 32 -4.02 12.49 -4.66
C GLN A 32 -2.63 12.62 -4.02
N ILE A 33 -2.54 12.73 -2.69
CA ILE A 33 -1.26 12.82 -1.99
C ILE A 33 -0.50 11.50 -2.07
N THR A 34 -1.18 10.36 -1.89
CA THR A 34 -0.57 9.03 -2.03
C THR A 34 -0.03 8.82 -3.44
N GLU A 35 -0.80 9.17 -4.47
CA GLU A 35 -0.37 9.08 -5.87
C GLU A 35 0.84 9.98 -6.16
N LYS A 36 0.80 11.21 -5.65
CA LYS A 36 1.90 12.17 -5.78
C LYS A 36 3.17 11.65 -5.11
N LEU A 37 3.07 11.01 -3.95
CA LEU A 37 4.19 10.38 -3.26
C LEU A 37 4.80 9.25 -4.10
N PHE A 38 3.97 8.37 -4.69
CA PHE A 38 4.46 7.32 -5.59
C PHE A 38 5.21 7.90 -6.79
N ARG A 39 4.65 8.94 -7.41
CA ARG A 39 5.22 9.59 -8.59
C ARG A 39 6.51 10.35 -8.28
N ALA A 40 6.54 11.09 -7.18
CA ALA A 40 7.65 11.98 -6.83
C ALA A 40 8.83 11.27 -6.16
N ALA A 41 8.67 10.01 -5.73
CA ALA A 41 9.72 9.25 -5.10
C ALA A 41 10.91 9.04 -6.07
N PRO A 42 12.10 9.61 -5.76
CA PRO A 42 13.23 9.63 -6.67
C PRO A 42 13.90 8.25 -6.79
N LYS A 43 14.79 8.10 -7.77
CA LYS A 43 15.62 6.89 -7.89
C LYS A 43 16.43 6.65 -6.61
N HIS A 44 16.66 5.38 -6.27
CA HIS A 44 17.34 4.95 -5.04
C HIS A 44 16.59 5.25 -3.73
N SER A 45 15.36 5.76 -3.80
CA SER A 45 14.43 5.76 -2.67
C SER A 45 13.70 4.42 -2.56
N LYS A 46 13.15 4.15 -1.38
CA LYS A 46 12.37 2.94 -1.09
C LYS A 46 10.99 3.29 -0.53
N LEU A 47 9.97 2.65 -1.09
CA LEU A 47 8.58 2.67 -0.64
C LEU A 47 8.22 1.29 -0.11
N ASN A 48 7.94 1.19 1.18
CA ASN A 48 7.35 -0.01 1.76
C ASN A 48 5.85 0.25 1.92
N ILE A 49 5.00 -0.52 1.24
CA ILE A 49 3.53 -0.38 1.27
C ILE A 49 2.93 -1.65 1.89
N ALA A 50 2.21 -1.51 3.01
CA ALA A 50 1.44 -2.57 3.64
C ALA A 50 -0.05 -2.40 3.31
N THR A 51 -0.72 -3.48 2.92
CA THR A 51 -2.18 -3.47 2.70
C THR A 51 -2.81 -4.82 3.08
N GLY A 52 -3.85 -4.78 3.92
CA GLY A 52 -4.59 -6.00 4.31
C GLY A 52 -5.28 -6.66 3.12
N TYR A 53 -5.76 -5.85 2.17
CA TYR A 53 -6.51 -6.30 1.01
C TYR A 53 -5.91 -5.73 -0.27
N PHE A 54 -5.12 -6.55 -0.97
CA PHE A 54 -4.44 -6.10 -2.18
C PHE A 54 -5.42 -5.93 -3.35
N ASN A 55 -5.88 -4.69 -3.54
CA ASN A 55 -6.62 -4.27 -4.72
C ASN A 55 -6.29 -2.83 -5.11
N LEU A 56 -4.99 -2.52 -5.24
CA LEU A 56 -4.53 -1.18 -5.63
C LEU A 56 -5.30 -0.66 -6.84
N THR A 57 -5.66 0.62 -6.83
CA THR A 57 -6.32 1.23 -7.99
C THR A 57 -5.44 1.13 -9.24
N GLU A 58 -6.07 1.14 -10.42
CA GLU A 58 -5.31 1.14 -11.68
C GLU A 58 -4.40 2.36 -11.78
N ASP A 59 -4.81 3.52 -11.25
CA ASP A 59 -3.98 4.72 -11.22
C ASP A 59 -2.71 4.53 -10.37
N TYR A 60 -2.84 3.94 -9.17
CA TYR A 60 -1.67 3.62 -8.35
C TYR A 60 -0.77 2.59 -9.02
N MET A 61 -1.33 1.50 -9.54
CA MET A 61 -0.56 0.49 -10.25
C MET A 61 0.19 1.08 -11.46
N ASN A 62 -0.47 1.91 -12.25
CA ASN A 62 0.13 2.56 -13.42
C ASN A 62 1.19 3.57 -13.01
N THR A 63 0.96 4.37 -11.97
CA THR A 63 1.96 5.30 -11.44
C THR A 63 3.18 4.56 -10.91
N LEU A 64 2.99 3.48 -10.14
CA LEU A 64 4.09 2.63 -9.69
C LEU A 64 4.87 2.06 -10.88
N ILE A 65 4.21 1.50 -11.89
CA ILE A 65 4.89 0.87 -13.03
C ILE A 65 5.61 1.90 -13.91
N HIS A 66 4.95 2.99 -14.27
CA HIS A 66 5.40 3.86 -15.37
C HIS A 66 6.01 5.19 -14.93
N LYS A 67 5.70 5.68 -13.73
CA LYS A 67 6.08 7.04 -13.30
C LYS A 67 7.03 7.04 -12.09
N SER A 68 6.92 6.06 -11.20
CA SER A 68 7.77 5.96 -10.02
C SER A 68 9.15 5.41 -10.36
N GLN A 69 10.19 6.01 -9.77
CA GLN A 69 11.59 5.56 -9.89
C GLN A 69 12.08 4.81 -8.63
N ALA A 70 11.23 4.72 -7.60
CA ALA A 70 11.57 4.09 -6.33
C ALA A 70 11.56 2.55 -6.42
N GLU A 71 12.32 1.94 -5.51
CA GLU A 71 12.13 0.54 -5.12
C GLU A 71 10.84 0.45 -4.30
N CYS A 72 9.94 -0.46 -4.65
CA CYS A 72 8.63 -0.60 -4.04
C CYS A 72 8.46 -2.02 -3.49
N ASN A 73 8.33 -2.16 -2.18
CA ASN A 73 8.07 -3.44 -1.51
C ASN A 73 6.64 -3.44 -0.96
N ILE A 74 5.77 -4.20 -1.62
CA ILE A 74 4.37 -4.34 -1.24
C ILE A 74 4.23 -5.58 -0.36
N LEU A 75 3.63 -5.42 0.81
CA LEU A 75 3.26 -6.50 1.72
C LEU A 75 1.73 -6.61 1.77
N MET A 76 1.21 -7.78 1.44
CA MET A 76 -0.22 -8.09 1.48
C MET A 76 -0.53 -9.28 2.37
N ALA A 77 -1.79 -9.52 2.73
CA ALA A 77 -2.18 -10.75 3.42
C ALA A 77 -1.91 -11.99 2.54
N HIS A 78 -1.23 -13.00 3.08
CA HIS A 78 -1.34 -14.35 2.54
C HIS A 78 -2.79 -14.83 2.68
N PRO A 79 -3.36 -15.68 1.79
CA PRO A 79 -4.74 -16.17 1.91
C PRO A 79 -5.04 -16.82 3.25
N LYS A 80 -4.09 -17.60 3.78
CA LYS A 80 -4.20 -18.22 5.12
C LYS A 80 -4.22 -17.20 6.28
N ALA A 81 -3.75 -15.98 6.05
CA ALA A 81 -3.79 -14.87 7.00
C ALA A 81 -4.87 -13.85 6.63
N ASN A 82 -5.72 -14.12 5.64
CA ASN A 82 -6.78 -13.20 5.24
C ASN A 82 -8.00 -13.37 6.16
N GLY A 83 -8.60 -12.26 6.61
CA GLY A 83 -9.76 -12.29 7.50
C GLY A 83 -11.01 -12.97 6.93
N PHE A 84 -11.10 -13.16 5.61
CA PHE A 84 -12.19 -13.87 4.95
C PHE A 84 -11.95 -15.37 4.77
N LEU A 85 -10.79 -15.89 5.19
CA LEU A 85 -10.50 -17.32 5.09
C LEU A 85 -11.55 -18.14 5.85
N GLY A 86 -12.18 -19.10 5.17
CA GLY A 86 -13.20 -19.97 5.77
C GLY A 86 -14.57 -19.31 5.97
N ALA A 87 -14.78 -18.08 5.47
CA ALA A 87 -16.11 -17.47 5.45
C ALA A 87 -17.09 -18.29 4.58
N LYS A 88 -18.35 -18.37 5.01
CA LYS A 88 -19.38 -19.14 4.29
C LYS A 88 -19.72 -18.48 2.95
N GLY A 89 -19.98 -19.29 1.93
CA GLY A 89 -20.40 -18.83 0.60
C GLY A 89 -19.29 -18.12 -0.17
N LEU A 90 -19.67 -17.21 -1.07
CA LEU A 90 -18.73 -16.51 -1.97
C LEU A 90 -17.68 -15.67 -1.23
N ALA A 91 -17.93 -15.29 0.03
CA ALA A 91 -16.99 -14.52 0.83
C ALA A 91 -15.68 -15.30 1.12
N GLY A 92 -15.75 -16.64 1.23
CA GLY A 92 -14.58 -17.49 1.45
C GLY A 92 -13.55 -17.45 0.31
N GLU A 93 -13.95 -16.92 -0.85
CA GLU A 93 -13.16 -16.91 -2.08
C GLU A 93 -12.53 -15.53 -2.35
N ILE A 94 -12.87 -14.52 -1.55
CA ILE A 94 -12.26 -13.20 -1.56
C ILE A 94 -10.72 -13.27 -1.42
N PRO A 95 -10.13 -14.11 -0.56
CA PRO A 95 -8.67 -14.25 -0.48
C PRO A 95 -8.05 -14.65 -1.83
N TYR A 96 -8.68 -15.57 -2.56
CA TYR A 96 -8.22 -15.98 -3.89
C TYR A 96 -8.38 -14.86 -4.93
N ALA A 97 -9.43 -14.06 -4.83
CA ALA A 97 -9.63 -12.90 -5.70
C ALA A 97 -8.45 -11.91 -5.59
N TYR A 98 -7.99 -11.60 -4.37
CA TYR A 98 -6.81 -10.74 -4.17
C TYR A 98 -5.53 -11.37 -4.72
N CYS A 99 -5.36 -12.69 -4.61
CA CYS A 99 -4.23 -13.37 -5.27
C CYS A 99 -4.26 -13.21 -6.78
N VAL A 100 -5.43 -13.35 -7.42
CA VAL A 100 -5.56 -13.16 -8.87
C VAL A 100 -5.23 -11.71 -9.25
N ILE A 101 -5.64 -10.72 -8.47
CA ILE A 101 -5.31 -9.30 -8.70
C ILE A 101 -3.80 -9.07 -8.57
N ALA A 102 -3.17 -9.60 -7.51
CA ALA A 102 -1.72 -9.51 -7.29
C ALA A 102 -0.92 -10.20 -8.41
N GLN A 103 -1.35 -11.38 -8.87
CA GLN A 103 -0.72 -12.06 -10.00
C GLN A 103 -0.83 -11.26 -11.31
N LYS A 104 -1.99 -10.65 -11.58
CA LYS A 104 -2.15 -9.75 -12.74
C LYS A 104 -1.22 -8.55 -12.65
N PHE A 105 -1.11 -7.92 -11.48
CA PHE A 105 -0.20 -6.79 -11.28
C PHE A 105 1.26 -7.21 -11.46
N ARG A 106 1.69 -8.33 -10.87
CA ARG A 106 3.02 -8.89 -11.06
C ARG A 106 3.37 -9.14 -12.53
N ARG A 107 2.45 -9.74 -13.30
CA ARG A 107 2.63 -9.95 -14.75
C ARG A 107 2.78 -8.63 -15.51
N LYS A 108 2.05 -7.57 -15.11
CA LYS A 108 2.26 -6.23 -15.67
C LYS A 108 3.67 -5.72 -15.32
N CYS A 109 4.13 -5.86 -14.08
CA CYS A 109 5.49 -5.49 -13.69
C CYS A 109 6.54 -6.21 -14.55
N GLU A 110 6.41 -7.53 -14.73
CA GLU A 110 7.32 -8.32 -15.58
C GLU A 110 7.28 -7.87 -17.05
N LYS A 111 6.08 -7.66 -17.61
CA LYS A 111 5.88 -7.16 -18.98
C LYS A 111 6.58 -5.81 -19.22
N PHE A 112 6.57 -4.93 -18.22
CA PHE A 112 7.18 -3.60 -18.31
C PHE A 112 8.58 -3.54 -17.67
N GLN A 113 9.21 -4.69 -17.39
CA GLN A 113 10.57 -4.81 -16.86
C GLN A 113 10.79 -4.13 -15.48
N GLN A 114 9.74 -4.09 -14.65
CA GLN A 114 9.74 -3.45 -13.33
C GLN A 114 9.99 -4.44 -12.17
N GLN A 115 10.17 -5.74 -12.45
CA GLN A 115 10.30 -6.79 -11.43
C GLN A 115 11.53 -6.66 -10.51
N ASN A 116 12.56 -5.92 -10.94
CA ASN A 116 13.75 -5.68 -10.11
C ASN A 116 13.49 -4.66 -8.99
N ARG A 117 12.55 -3.74 -9.23
CA ARG A 117 12.22 -2.63 -8.31
C ARG A 117 10.90 -2.82 -7.59
N ILE A 118 9.89 -3.44 -8.20
CA ILE A 118 8.60 -3.72 -7.56
C ILE A 118 8.58 -5.17 -7.08
N ARG A 119 8.48 -5.36 -5.77
CA ARG A 119 8.41 -6.67 -5.12
C ARG A 119 7.09 -6.79 -4.38
N ILE A 120 6.48 -7.98 -4.44
CA ILE A 120 5.25 -8.31 -3.74
C ILE A 120 5.54 -9.49 -2.81
N SER A 121 5.21 -9.30 -1.54
CA SER A 121 5.34 -10.28 -0.48
C SER A 121 4.00 -10.52 0.22
N GLU A 122 3.82 -11.70 0.76
CA GLU A 122 2.63 -12.14 1.48
C GLU A 122 2.97 -12.35 2.96
N TYR A 123 2.29 -11.64 3.85
CA TYR A 123 2.42 -11.83 5.29
C TYR A 123 1.81 -13.18 5.69
N LEU A 124 2.60 -14.00 6.37
CA LEU A 124 2.12 -15.23 6.99
C LEU A 124 2.76 -15.43 8.37
N ARG A 125 1.90 -15.51 9.39
CA ARG A 125 2.28 -15.90 10.75
C ARG A 125 1.22 -16.83 11.30
N GLU A 126 1.64 -17.96 11.83
CA GLU A 126 0.74 -18.98 12.37
C GLU A 126 -0.16 -18.41 13.47
N GLY A 127 -1.48 -18.63 13.34
CA GLY A 127 -2.49 -18.14 14.29
C GLY A 127 -2.90 -16.67 14.13
N TRP A 128 -2.37 -15.94 13.15
CA TRP A 128 -2.66 -14.51 12.95
C TRP A 128 -3.39 -14.24 11.62
N THR A 129 -4.36 -13.33 11.69
CA THR A 129 -4.87 -12.63 10.50
C THR A 129 -4.06 -11.35 10.28
N TYR A 130 -3.96 -10.91 9.02
CA TYR A 130 -3.21 -9.73 8.62
C TYR A 130 -4.16 -8.61 8.18
N HIS A 131 -4.02 -7.46 8.83
CA HIS A 131 -4.78 -6.25 8.50
C HIS A 131 -3.92 -4.98 8.59
N GLY A 132 -2.60 -5.14 8.43
CA GLY A 132 -1.65 -4.02 8.44
C GLY A 132 -1.86 -3.11 7.23
N LYS A 133 -1.84 -1.80 7.46
CA LYS A 133 -1.98 -0.76 6.44
C LYS A 133 -1.00 0.34 6.73
N GLY A 134 -0.30 0.80 5.70
CA GLY A 134 0.59 1.94 5.84
C GLY A 134 1.60 2.02 4.72
N LEU A 135 2.34 3.12 4.72
CA LEU A 135 3.39 3.38 3.76
C LEU A 135 4.57 4.00 4.49
N TRP A 136 5.77 3.47 4.30
CA TRP A 136 7.01 4.05 4.81
C TRP A 136 7.91 4.46 3.63
N TYR A 137 8.23 5.75 3.55
CA TYR A 137 9.11 6.30 2.53
C TYR A 137 10.51 6.56 3.11
N TYR A 138 11.50 5.93 2.47
CA TYR A 138 12.91 6.06 2.75
C TYR A 138 13.55 6.88 1.64
N PRO A 139 14.12 8.06 1.95
CA PRO A 139 14.82 8.85 0.95
C PRO A 139 16.12 8.16 0.50
N PRO A 140 16.69 8.57 -0.64
CA PRO A 140 17.93 7.99 -1.14
C PRO A 140 19.04 7.96 -0.08
N ASN A 141 19.74 6.83 0.01
CA ASN A 141 20.85 6.59 0.94
C ASN A 141 20.47 6.69 2.43
N SER A 142 19.18 6.67 2.79
CA SER A 142 18.74 6.69 4.17
C SER A 142 18.38 5.30 4.69
N LYS A 143 18.87 4.98 5.89
CA LYS A 143 18.51 3.75 6.60
C LYS A 143 17.09 3.80 7.20
N TYR A 144 16.58 4.99 7.50
CA TYR A 144 15.31 5.18 8.21
C TYR A 144 14.31 6.00 7.39
N PRO A 145 13.00 5.74 7.51
CA PRO A 145 11.98 6.51 6.80
C PRO A 145 11.97 7.95 7.33
N CYS A 146 11.53 8.88 6.50
CA CYS A 146 11.29 10.28 6.91
C CYS A 146 9.82 10.70 6.73
N LEU A 147 9.04 9.86 6.03
CA LEU A 147 7.61 10.04 5.85
C LEU A 147 6.93 8.69 6.03
N THR A 148 5.86 8.67 6.83
CA THR A 148 4.99 7.50 6.99
C THR A 148 3.53 7.91 6.79
N LEU A 149 2.78 7.13 6.01
CA LEU A 149 1.31 7.20 6.00
C LEU A 149 0.75 6.10 6.88
N ILE A 150 -0.14 6.46 7.82
CA ILE A 150 -0.83 5.52 8.73
C ILE A 150 -2.31 5.86 8.72
N GLY A 151 -3.16 4.89 8.41
CA GLY A 151 -4.59 5.16 8.30
C GLY A 151 -5.45 3.92 8.05
N SER A 152 -6.72 4.19 7.76
CA SER A 152 -7.71 3.18 7.41
C SER A 152 -7.67 2.66 5.95
N PRO A 153 -7.15 3.38 4.93
CA PRO A 153 -7.16 2.92 3.54
C PRO A 153 -6.38 1.61 3.31
N ASN A 154 -6.92 0.75 2.45
CA ASN A 154 -6.17 -0.39 1.87
C ASN A 154 -5.47 -0.01 0.54
N PHE A 155 -5.48 1.28 0.18
CA PHE A 155 -5.03 1.81 -1.11
C PHE A 155 -5.81 1.26 -2.32
N GLY A 156 -6.95 0.60 -2.08
CA GLY A 156 -7.72 -0.06 -3.11
C GLY A 156 -8.92 0.73 -3.63
N GLN A 157 -9.61 0.16 -4.63
CA GLN A 157 -10.71 0.85 -5.30
C GLN A 157 -11.81 1.29 -4.33
N ARG A 158 -12.15 0.45 -3.36
CA ARG A 158 -13.18 0.75 -2.37
C ARG A 158 -12.77 1.91 -1.45
N SER A 159 -11.56 1.90 -0.92
CA SER A 159 -11.00 3.00 -0.11
C SER A 159 -11.00 4.32 -0.88
N VAL A 160 -10.63 4.31 -2.17
CA VAL A 160 -10.54 5.54 -2.97
C VAL A 160 -11.92 6.06 -3.40
N LYS A 161 -12.86 5.18 -3.78
CA LYS A 161 -14.08 5.61 -4.48
C LYS A 161 -15.36 5.48 -3.67
N LYS A 162 -15.39 4.69 -2.59
CA LYS A 162 -16.64 4.30 -1.92
C LYS A 162 -16.65 4.55 -0.43
N ASP A 163 -15.55 4.25 0.26
CA ASP A 163 -15.49 4.38 1.71
C ASP A 163 -15.13 5.82 2.13
N LEU A 164 -15.53 6.18 3.35
CA LEU A 164 -14.93 7.31 4.08
C LEU A 164 -13.66 6.79 4.74
N GLU A 165 -12.51 7.34 4.38
CA GLU A 165 -11.23 6.95 4.95
C GLU A 165 -10.51 8.16 5.57
N THR A 166 -9.64 7.86 6.53
CA THR A 166 -8.76 8.86 7.16
C THR A 166 -7.36 8.29 7.30
N GLN A 167 -6.37 9.12 7.01
CA GLN A 167 -4.96 8.76 7.05
C GLN A 167 -4.14 9.95 7.57
N LEU A 168 -3.08 9.67 8.32
CA LEU A 168 -2.12 10.66 8.77
C LEU A 168 -0.86 10.53 7.94
N ALA A 169 -0.40 11.63 7.34
CA ALA A 169 0.94 11.75 6.81
C ALA A 169 1.85 12.34 7.90
N ILE A 170 2.76 11.53 8.42
CA ILE A 170 3.75 11.92 9.42
C ILE A 170 5.07 12.15 8.70
N VAL A 171 5.58 13.37 8.73
CA VAL A 171 6.90 13.75 8.21
C VAL A 171 7.78 14.13 9.40
N THR A 172 8.98 13.58 9.50
CA THR A 172 9.82 13.81 10.68
C THR A 172 11.30 13.77 10.37
N ASP A 173 12.01 14.72 10.97
CA ASP A 173 13.47 14.77 11.08
C ASP A 173 13.96 14.21 12.43
N ASN A 174 13.06 13.96 13.38
CA ASN A 174 13.38 13.35 14.67
C ASN A 174 13.95 11.93 14.50
N MET A 175 15.25 11.78 14.75
CA MET A 175 15.96 10.52 14.50
C MET A 175 15.41 9.34 15.32
N GLU A 176 14.96 9.58 16.55
CA GLU A 176 14.41 8.53 17.40
C GLU A 176 13.05 8.05 16.89
N LEU A 177 12.19 8.97 16.44
CA LEU A 177 10.92 8.60 15.80
C LEU A 177 11.15 7.84 14.48
N ARG A 178 12.10 8.29 13.65
CA ARG A 178 12.46 7.60 12.40
C ARG A 178 12.93 6.16 12.64
N LYS A 179 13.76 5.93 13.68
CA LYS A 179 14.17 4.58 14.09
C LYS A 179 12.97 3.74 14.55
N LYS A 180 12.06 4.30 15.34
CA LYS A 180 10.83 3.60 15.79
C LYS A 180 9.93 3.20 14.62
N LEU A 181 9.68 4.11 13.68
CA LEU A 181 8.92 3.85 12.46
C LEU A 181 9.60 2.78 11.58
N HIS A 182 10.93 2.79 11.51
CA HIS A 182 11.66 1.72 10.84
C HIS A 182 11.48 0.37 11.53
N MET A 183 11.60 0.31 12.86
CA MET A 183 11.41 -0.94 13.62
C MET A 183 9.98 -1.47 13.49
N GLU A 184 8.98 -0.60 13.46
CA GLU A 184 7.59 -0.97 13.17
C GLU A 184 7.48 -1.64 11.79
N CYS A 185 8.02 -1.00 10.76
CA CYS A 185 8.04 -1.57 9.40
C CYS A 185 8.76 -2.92 9.36
N GLU A 186 9.96 -3.04 9.95
CA GLU A 186 10.72 -4.30 9.97
C GLU A 186 9.96 -5.40 10.73
N ASN A 187 9.33 -5.07 11.85
CA ASN A 187 8.52 -6.02 12.63
C ASN A 187 7.32 -6.56 11.85
N LEU A 188 6.78 -5.77 10.92
CA LEU A 188 5.72 -6.21 10.02
C LEU A 188 6.29 -7.06 8.87
N TYR A 189 7.35 -6.59 8.24
CA TYR A 189 7.92 -7.20 7.02
C TYR A 189 8.72 -8.48 7.28
N LYS A 190 9.21 -8.73 8.50
CA LYS A 190 9.92 -9.98 8.84
C LYS A 190 9.10 -11.25 8.64
N PHE A 191 7.77 -11.14 8.60
CA PHE A 191 6.85 -12.26 8.31
C PHE A 191 6.40 -12.30 6.85
N GLY A 192 6.98 -11.46 5.99
CA GLY A 192 6.68 -11.42 4.56
C GLY A 192 7.41 -12.51 3.80
N LEU A 193 6.64 -13.41 3.19
CA LEU A 193 7.14 -14.42 2.25
C LEU A 193 7.07 -13.88 0.83
N LYS A 194 8.00 -14.27 -0.05
CA LYS A 194 7.90 -13.91 -1.47
C LYS A 194 6.61 -14.49 -2.05
N MET A 195 5.83 -13.66 -2.75
CA MET A 195 4.56 -14.09 -3.32
C MET A 195 4.75 -15.26 -4.30
N GLU A 196 3.94 -16.30 -4.13
CA GLU A 196 3.91 -17.46 -5.02
C GLU A 196 3.56 -17.05 -6.46
N THR A 197 4.24 -17.66 -7.43
CA THR A 197 4.00 -17.43 -8.87
C THR A 197 2.67 -18.03 -9.33
N PHE A 198 2.27 -19.13 -8.69
CA PHE A 198 1.09 -19.89 -9.03
C PHE A 198 0.44 -20.35 -7.73
N ARG A 199 -0.88 -20.17 -7.64
CA ARG A 199 -1.70 -20.70 -6.57
C ARG A 199 -2.95 -21.27 -7.20
N GLU A 200 -3.19 -22.54 -6.96
CA GLU A 200 -4.38 -23.22 -7.46
C GLU A 200 -5.61 -22.70 -6.72
N GLY A 201 -6.67 -22.42 -7.47
CA GLY A 201 -7.92 -21.88 -6.95
C GLY A 201 -9.03 -21.99 -8.00
N PRO A 202 -10.29 -21.73 -7.62
CA PRO A 202 -11.42 -21.95 -8.52
C PRO A 202 -11.34 -21.06 -9.76
N LYS A 203 -11.42 -21.65 -10.95
CA LYS A 203 -11.27 -20.91 -12.23
C LYS A 203 -12.27 -19.76 -12.40
N TRP A 204 -13.47 -19.89 -11.81
CA TRP A 204 -14.51 -18.86 -11.88
C TRP A 204 -14.10 -17.54 -11.19
N VAL A 205 -13.16 -17.59 -10.22
CA VAL A 205 -12.65 -16.40 -9.51
C VAL A 205 -12.03 -15.41 -10.50
N HIS A 206 -11.44 -15.88 -11.60
CA HIS A 206 -10.93 -14.99 -12.65
C HIS A 206 -12.02 -14.14 -13.31
N GLY A 207 -13.18 -14.74 -13.57
CA GLY A 207 -14.36 -14.06 -14.11
C GLY A 207 -14.98 -13.11 -13.08
N PHE A 208 -15.06 -13.55 -11.82
CA PHE A 208 -15.51 -12.71 -10.72
C PHE A 208 -14.64 -11.46 -10.56
N VAL A 209 -13.32 -11.60 -10.52
CA VAL A 209 -12.38 -10.47 -10.48
C VAL A 209 -12.55 -9.57 -11.70
N TYR A 210 -12.76 -10.14 -12.89
CA TYR A 210 -12.97 -9.32 -14.09
C TYR A 210 -14.22 -8.42 -13.98
N LEU A 211 -15.32 -8.95 -13.47
CA LEU A 211 -16.59 -8.22 -13.34
C LEU A 211 -16.62 -7.29 -12.11
N PHE A 212 -16.01 -7.71 -11.00
CA PHE A 212 -16.24 -7.10 -9.68
C PHE A 212 -15.01 -6.50 -9.02
N LYS A 213 -13.81 -6.49 -9.63
CA LYS A 213 -12.62 -5.86 -9.01
C LYS A 213 -12.82 -4.39 -8.61
N ASN A 214 -13.75 -3.68 -9.27
CA ASN A 214 -14.01 -2.28 -8.96
C ASN A 214 -15.05 -2.11 -7.84
N TYR A 215 -15.62 -3.22 -7.35
CA TYR A 215 -16.67 -3.21 -6.35
C TYR A 215 -16.17 -3.30 -4.92
N PHE A 216 -15.08 -4.03 -4.70
CA PHE A 216 -14.47 -4.33 -3.40
C PHE A 216 -13.03 -3.83 -3.30
#